data_AF-A0A2E5L3X2-F1
#
_entry.id   AF-A0A2E5L3X2-F1
#
_cell.length_a   1.000
_cell.length_b   1.000
_cell.length_c   1.000
_cell.angle_alpha   90.00
_cell.angle_beta   90.00
_cell.angle_gamma   90.00
#
_symmetry.space_group_name_H-M   'P 1'
#
loop_
_entity.id
_entity.type
_entity.pdbx_description
1 polymer ?
#
loop_
_entity_poly.entity_id
_entity_poly.type
_entity_poly.pdbx_seq_one_letter_code
_entity_poly.pdbx_strand_id
1 'polypeptide(L)'
;MSLANCLLIAGTVAGYDVGVLAHAMLEGHWSKDLNLSDSSVLETLVNDNEMEAETLLELAGSADVIKIYEQNTEEAIDRSVFGSPTYFLNGDMFYGQDRLEMLERAVWQPFKPSKYR
;
A
#
# COMPACT_ATOMS: atom_id res chain seq x y z
N MET A 1 -14.87 0.55 -2.91
CA MET A 1 -13.77 -0.21 -2.26
C MET A 1 -13.12 -1.08 -3.33
N SER A 2 -11.79 -1.02 -3.48
CA SER A 2 -11.10 -1.80 -4.52
C SER A 2 -10.61 -3.13 -3.95
N LEU A 3 -10.94 -4.24 -4.63
CA LEU A 3 -10.50 -5.60 -4.29
C LEU A 3 -8.97 -5.69 -4.19
N ALA A 4 -8.24 -5.02 -5.09
CA ALA A 4 -6.79 -4.95 -5.09
C ALA A 4 -6.19 -4.41 -3.78
N ASN A 5 -6.83 -3.41 -3.17
CA ASN A 5 -6.35 -2.85 -1.90
C ASN A 5 -6.53 -3.84 -0.75
N CYS A 6 -7.70 -4.49 -0.70
CA CYS A 6 -8.00 -5.48 0.32
C CYS A 6 -7.14 -6.74 0.15
N LEU A 7 -6.76 -7.09 -1.07
CA LEU A 7 -5.86 -8.21 -1.34
C LEU A 7 -4.47 -8.02 -0.73
N LEU A 8 -3.90 -6.81 -0.80
CA LEU A 8 -2.64 -6.49 -0.13
C LEU A 8 -2.75 -6.62 1.40
N ILE A 9 -3.86 -6.15 1.96
CA ILE A 9 -4.13 -6.28 3.40
C ILE A 9 -4.31 -7.75 3.78
N ALA A 10 -5.05 -8.53 3.00
CA ALA A 10 -5.22 -9.96 3.20
C ALA A 10 -3.88 -10.70 3.17
N GLY A 11 -2.98 -10.37 2.24
CA GLY A 11 -1.62 -10.91 2.20
C GLY A 11 -0.85 -10.64 3.49
N THR A 12 -0.96 -9.43 4.03
CA THR A 12 -0.36 -9.06 5.33
C THR A 12 -0.97 -9.87 6.49
N VAL A 13 -2.30 -9.99 6.55
CA VAL A 13 -3.01 -10.75 7.61
C VAL A 13 -2.67 -12.24 7.55
N ALA A 14 -2.51 -12.81 6.36
CA ALA A 14 -2.14 -14.20 6.13
C ALA A 14 -0.63 -14.48 6.35
N GLY A 15 0.18 -13.46 6.61
CA GLY A 15 1.61 -13.61 6.92
C GLY A 15 2.52 -13.73 5.70
N TYR A 16 2.05 -13.36 4.50
CA TYR A 16 2.89 -13.27 3.31
C TYR A 16 3.73 -11.99 3.29
N ASP A 17 4.83 -12.01 2.52
CA ASP A 17 5.55 -10.79 2.18
C ASP A 17 4.75 -9.96 1.17
N VAL A 18 3.95 -9.03 1.69
CA VAL A 18 3.13 -8.13 0.86
C VAL A 18 3.97 -7.24 -0.05
N GLY A 19 5.27 -7.02 0.24
CA GLY A 19 6.16 -6.25 -0.61
C GLY A 19 6.34 -6.89 -1.99
N VAL A 20 6.42 -8.23 -2.04
CA VAL A 20 6.49 -9.00 -3.28
C VAL A 20 5.22 -8.81 -4.11
N LEU A 21 4.05 -8.98 -3.48
CA LEU A 21 2.76 -8.84 -4.17
C LEU A 21 2.51 -7.39 -4.63
N ALA A 22 2.80 -6.40 -3.79
CA ALA A 22 2.67 -4.99 -4.13
C ALA A 22 3.58 -4.61 -5.32
N HIS A 23 4.81 -5.14 -5.34
CA HIS A 23 5.71 -4.95 -6.47
C HIS A 23 5.15 -5.57 -7.76
N ALA A 24 4.70 -6.82 -7.72
CA ALA A 24 4.13 -7.51 -8.88
C ALA A 24 2.87 -6.80 -9.43
N MET A 25 1.99 -6.31 -8.55
CA MET A 25 0.81 -5.55 -8.94
C MET A 25 1.18 -4.22 -9.61
N LEU A 26 2.10 -3.46 -9.01
CA LEU A 26 2.54 -2.18 -9.57
C LEU A 26 3.30 -2.37 -10.89
N GLU A 27 4.20 -3.33 -10.97
CA GLU A 27 4.91 -3.68 -12.21
C GLU A 27 3.92 -4.10 -13.29
N GLY A 28 2.99 -5.01 -12.97
CA GLY A 28 1.94 -5.48 -13.86
C GLY A 28 1.09 -4.35 -14.41
N HIS A 29 0.62 -3.45 -13.55
CA HIS A 29 -0.19 -2.31 -13.98
C HIS A 29 0.61 -1.32 -14.85
N TRP A 30 1.77 -0.88 -14.38
CA TRP A 30 2.49 0.23 -15.00
C TRP A 30 3.33 -0.16 -16.23
N SER A 31 3.88 -1.37 -16.26
CA SER A 31 4.77 -1.80 -17.35
C SER A 31 4.09 -2.75 -18.33
N LYS A 32 3.05 -3.48 -17.90
CA LYS A 32 2.38 -4.53 -18.66
C LYS A 32 0.90 -4.24 -18.93
N ASP A 33 0.40 -3.05 -18.53
CA ASP A 33 -0.99 -2.59 -18.73
C ASP A 33 -2.05 -3.54 -18.15
N LEU A 34 -1.72 -4.24 -17.06
CA LEU A 34 -2.66 -5.15 -16.41
C LEU A 34 -3.77 -4.37 -15.68
N ASN A 35 -5.01 -4.87 -15.81
CA ASN A 35 -6.17 -4.31 -15.15
C ASN A 35 -6.33 -4.90 -13.73
N LEU A 36 -5.88 -4.17 -12.71
CA LEU A 36 -6.01 -4.58 -11.30
C LEU A 36 -7.45 -4.51 -10.76
N SER A 37 -8.42 -4.09 -11.55
CA SER A 37 -9.85 -4.22 -11.20
C SER A 37 -10.45 -5.57 -11.60
N ASP A 38 -9.71 -6.38 -12.38
CA ASP A 38 -10.11 -7.72 -12.78
C ASP A 38 -9.60 -8.75 -11.77
N SER A 39 -10.52 -9.50 -11.14
CA SER A 39 -10.17 -10.52 -10.15
C SER A 39 -9.33 -11.66 -10.72
N SER A 40 -9.48 -12.00 -12.00
CA SER A 40 -8.69 -13.07 -12.65
C SER A 40 -7.23 -12.66 -12.86
N VAL A 41 -7.00 -11.37 -13.12
CA VAL A 41 -5.65 -10.78 -13.17
C VAL A 41 -5.00 -10.82 -11.79
N LEU A 42 -5.76 -10.46 -10.75
CA LEU A 42 -5.28 -10.53 -9.37
C LEU A 42 -4.96 -11.97 -8.95
N GLU A 43 -5.83 -12.92 -9.26
CA GLU A 43 -5.62 -14.35 -9.00
C GLU A 43 -4.32 -14.85 -9.65
N THR A 44 -4.11 -14.51 -10.92
CA THR A 44 -2.90 -14.87 -11.67
C THR A 44 -1.65 -14.29 -11.01
N LEU A 45 -1.66 -12.99 -10.67
CA LEU A 45 -0.52 -12.34 -10.01
C LEU A 45 -0.18 -12.96 -8.66
N VAL A 46 -1.18 -13.36 -7.88
CA VAL A 46 -0.97 -14.01 -6.58
C VAL A 46 -0.35 -15.40 -6.76
N ASN A 47 -0.90 -16.21 -7.68
CA ASN A 47 -0.36 -17.55 -7.97
C ASN A 47 1.07 -17.50 -8.54
N ASP A 48 1.35 -16.55 -9.44
CA ASP A 48 2.68 -16.35 -10.04
C ASP A 48 3.76 -15.97 -9.00
N ASN A 49 3.34 -15.48 -7.83
CA ASN A 49 4.21 -15.14 -6.70
C ASN A 49 4.16 -16.17 -5.56
N GLU A 50 3.74 -17.42 -5.87
CA GLU A 50 3.75 -18.57 -4.94
C GLU A 50 2.89 -18.36 -3.68
N MET A 51 1.78 -17.63 -3.81
CA MET A 51 0.79 -17.39 -2.75
C MET A 51 -0.55 -18.08 -3.08
N GLU A 52 -1.36 -18.36 -2.07
CA GLU A 52 -2.65 -19.07 -2.24
C GLU A 52 -3.78 -18.10 -2.63
N ALA A 53 -4.01 -17.94 -3.95
CA ALA A 53 -4.93 -16.95 -4.47
C ALA A 53 -6.38 -17.11 -3.99
N GLU A 54 -6.91 -18.34 -3.97
CA GLU A 54 -8.28 -18.61 -3.52
C GLU A 54 -8.49 -18.13 -2.07
N THR A 55 -7.55 -18.49 -1.18
CA THR A 55 -7.60 -18.11 0.24
C THR A 55 -7.47 -16.61 0.41
N LEU A 56 -6.56 -15.96 -0.33
CA LEU A 56 -6.33 -14.53 -0.21
C LEU A 56 -7.48 -13.69 -0.78
N LEU A 57 -8.11 -14.13 -1.87
CA LEU A 57 -9.27 -13.45 -2.46
C LEU A 57 -10.51 -13.58 -1.56
N GLU A 58 -10.73 -14.75 -0.94
CA GLU A 58 -11.79 -14.91 0.06
C GLU A 58 -11.54 -14.00 1.28
N LEU A 59 -10.32 -14.00 1.80
CA LEU A 59 -9.94 -13.16 2.94
C LEU A 59 -10.04 -11.66 2.61
N ALA A 60 -9.68 -11.25 1.38
CA ALA A 60 -9.83 -9.87 0.90
C ALA A 60 -11.29 -9.39 0.90
N GLY A 61 -12.25 -10.31 0.73
CA GLY A 61 -13.68 -10.02 0.84
C GLY A 61 -14.24 -10.05 2.27
N SER A 62 -13.44 -10.44 3.27
CA SER A 62 -13.90 -10.57 4.65
C SER A 62 -14.15 -9.22 5.32
N ALA A 63 -15.10 -9.18 6.26
CA ALA A 63 -15.44 -7.98 7.03
C ALA A 63 -14.23 -7.44 7.82
N ASP A 64 -13.34 -8.31 8.30
CA ASP A 64 -12.16 -7.91 9.06
C ASP A 64 -11.13 -7.17 8.18
N VAL A 65 -10.87 -7.66 6.97
CA VAL A 65 -9.96 -6.98 6.01
C VAL A 65 -10.55 -5.65 5.55
N ILE A 66 -11.84 -5.63 5.26
CA ILE A 66 -12.56 -4.40 4.87
C ILE A 66 -12.43 -3.34 5.98
N LYS A 67 -12.62 -3.75 7.24
CA LYS A 67 -12.46 -2.86 8.39
C LYS A 67 -11.04 -2.31 8.50
N ILE A 68 -10.00 -3.12 8.26
CA ILE A 68 -8.61 -2.64 8.24
C ILE A 68 -8.41 -1.61 7.11
N TYR A 69 -8.98 -1.86 5.92
CA TYR A 69 -8.92 -0.89 4.82
C TYR A 69 -9.56 0.46 5.20
N GLU A 70 -10.72 0.43 5.84
CA GLU A 70 -11.42 1.62 6.32
C GLU A 70 -10.58 2.36 7.39
N GLN A 71 -10.03 1.64 8.35
CA GLN A 71 -9.17 2.20 9.41
C GLN A 71 -7.90 2.84 8.84
N ASN A 72 -7.22 2.18 7.89
CA ASN A 72 -6.06 2.76 7.21
C ASN A 72 -6.42 4.04 6.44
N THR A 73 -7.61 4.06 5.84
CA THR A 73 -8.10 5.23 5.11
C THR A 73 -8.43 6.38 6.06
N GLU A 74 -9.08 6.10 7.20
CA GLU A 74 -9.36 7.07 8.25
C GLU A 74 -8.07 7.65 8.85
N GLU A 75 -7.08 6.80 9.17
CA GLU A 75 -5.78 7.25 9.66
C GLU A 75 -5.08 8.17 8.64
N ALA A 76 -5.12 7.83 7.36
CA ALA A 76 -4.54 8.67 6.31
C ALA A 76 -5.23 10.05 6.25
N ILE A 77 -6.56 10.09 6.37
CA ILE A 77 -7.34 11.34 6.41
C ILE A 77 -6.97 12.17 7.65
N ASP A 78 -6.94 11.56 8.83
CA ASP A 78 -6.60 12.22 10.09
C ASP A 78 -5.20 12.82 10.07
N ARG A 79 -4.27 12.16 9.36
CA ARG A 79 -2.90 12.62 9.14
C ARG A 79 -2.76 13.62 7.98
N SER A 80 -3.87 14.07 7.41
CA SER A 80 -3.92 15.00 6.28
C SER A 80 -3.19 14.50 5.02
N VAL A 81 -3.17 13.18 4.80
CA VAL A 81 -2.68 12.60 3.54
C VAL A 81 -3.66 12.95 2.42
N PHE A 82 -3.17 13.64 1.40
CA PHE A 82 -3.99 14.10 0.27
C PHE A 82 -3.60 13.47 -1.07
N GLY A 83 -2.59 12.60 -1.09
CA GLY A 83 -2.12 11.96 -2.32
C GLY A 83 -1.13 10.83 -2.08
N SER A 84 -0.71 10.18 -3.16
CA SER A 84 0.23 9.07 -3.16
C SER A 84 1.37 9.29 -4.17
N PRO A 85 2.63 8.91 -3.86
CA PRO A 85 3.06 8.38 -2.56
C PRO A 85 3.21 9.48 -1.50
N THR A 86 2.89 9.14 -0.25
CA THR A 86 3.16 9.96 0.93
C THR A 86 3.94 9.13 1.95
N TYR A 87 5.01 9.70 2.50
CA TYR A 87 5.86 9.08 3.50
C TYR A 87 5.80 9.87 4.79
N PHE A 88 6.04 9.20 5.91
CA PHE A 88 6.21 9.86 7.20
C PHE A 88 7.47 9.39 7.90
N LEU A 89 8.18 10.33 8.52
CA LEU A 89 9.32 10.06 9.38
C LEU A 89 9.19 10.90 10.64
N ASN A 90 9.07 10.25 11.80
CA ASN A 90 8.97 10.91 13.12
C ASN A 90 7.91 12.04 13.19
N GLY A 91 6.79 11.88 12.47
CA GLY A 91 5.69 12.84 12.43
C GLY A 91 5.80 13.92 11.34
N ASP A 92 6.91 13.99 10.60
CA ASP A 92 7.04 14.85 9.43
C ASP A 92 6.53 14.13 8.17
N MET A 93 5.74 14.81 7.35
CA MET A 93 5.15 14.29 6.11
C MET A 93 5.98 14.70 4.89
N PHE A 94 6.20 13.75 3.98
CA PHE A 94 6.88 13.95 2.69
C PHE A 94 5.99 13.43 1.57
N TYR A 95 5.49 14.33 0.71
CA TYR A 95 4.59 13.98 -0.40
C TYR A 95 5.33 14.00 -1.74
N GLY A 96 5.24 12.91 -2.49
CA GLY A 96 5.83 12.75 -3.82
C GLY A 96 7.11 11.91 -3.84
N GLN A 97 7.30 11.15 -4.92
CA GLN A 97 8.52 10.37 -5.15
C GLN A 97 9.77 11.27 -5.26
N ASP A 98 9.60 12.49 -5.76
CA ASP A 98 10.61 13.54 -5.84
C ASP A 98 11.01 14.12 -4.47
N ARG A 99 10.47 13.59 -3.35
CA ARG A 99 10.85 13.92 -1.98
C ARG A 99 11.65 12.83 -1.27
N LEU A 100 11.96 11.72 -1.94
CA LEU A 100 12.74 10.64 -1.35
C LEU A 100 14.15 11.09 -0.90
N GLU A 101 14.81 11.97 -1.66
CA GLU A 101 16.12 12.53 -1.25
C GLU A 101 16.00 13.37 0.05
N MET A 102 14.90 14.09 0.23
CA MET A 102 14.65 14.86 1.45
C MET A 102 14.34 13.95 2.64
N LEU A 103 13.59 12.87 2.39
CA LEU A 103 13.30 11.83 3.37
C LEU A 103 14.59 11.12 3.81
N GLU A 104 15.43 10.68 2.86
CA GLU A 104 16.72 10.05 3.13
C GLU A 104 17.62 10.97 3.96
N ARG A 105 17.73 12.25 3.58
CA ARG A 105 18.45 13.24 4.38
C ARG A 105 17.91 13.30 5.81
N ALA A 106 16.58 13.30 5.99
CA ALA A 106 15.95 13.40 7.30
C ALA A 106 16.19 12.18 8.20
N VAL A 107 16.43 10.99 7.63
CA VAL A 107 16.83 9.79 8.39
C VAL A 107 18.15 10.03 9.12
N TRP A 108 19.12 10.68 8.45
CA TRP A 108 20.44 10.95 9.02
C TRP A 108 20.53 12.29 9.76
N GLN A 109 19.80 13.29 9.28
CA GLN A 109 19.82 14.66 9.78
C GLN A 109 18.40 15.25 9.84
N PRO A 110 17.67 15.04 10.96
CA PRO A 110 16.32 15.56 11.13
C PRO A 110 16.22 17.07 10.84
N PHE A 111 15.12 17.48 10.23
CA PHE A 111 14.85 18.90 10.04
C PHE A 111 14.57 19.58 11.39
N LYS A 112 14.90 20.86 11.51
CA LYS A 112 14.54 21.62 12.70
C LYS A 112 13.01 21.71 12.78
N PRO A 113 12.41 21.61 13.98
CA PRO A 113 10.98 21.78 14.14
C PRO A 113 10.50 23.09 13.50
N SER A 114 9.44 23.02 12.70
CA SER A 114 8.83 24.21 12.13
C SER A 114 8.33 25.13 13.24
N LYS A 115 8.61 26.43 13.11
CA LYS A 115 8.02 27.47 13.98
C LYS A 115 6.59 27.83 13.58
N TYR A 116 6.13 27.29 12.45
CA TYR A 116 4.81 27.50 11.88
C TYR A 116 4.11 26.14 11.87
N ARG A 117 3.17 25.96 12.79
CA ARG A 117 2.18 24.88 12.82
C ARG A 117 0.85 25.52 13.16
#